data_AF-A0A518EMF3-F1
#
_entry.id   AF-A0A518EMF3-F1
#
_cell.length_a   1.000
_cell.length_b   1.000
_cell.length_c   1.000
_cell.angle_alpha   90.00
_cell.angle_beta   90.00
_cell.angle_gamma   90.00
#
_symmetry.space_group_name_H-M   'P 1'
#
loop_
_entity.id
_entity.type
_entity.pdbx_description
1 polymer ?
#
loop_
_entity_poly.entity_id
_entity_poly.type
_entity_poly.pdbx_seq_one_letter_code
_entity_poly.pdbx_strand_id
1 'polypeptide(L)' 'MIHKLLARAFPLALLLALGPLASAAPDVGDPLPRPGFDELKQTAAKSFEDFTGRVLLIEFFEYW' A
#
# COMPACT_ATOMS: atom_id res chain seq x y z
N MET A 1 -36.27 8.06 -22.03
CA MET A 1 -35.36 6.99 -22.51
C MET A 1 -33.96 7.07 -21.89
N ILE A 2 -33.45 8.27 -21.58
CA ILE A 2 -32.09 8.54 -21.07
C ILE A 2 -31.84 7.96 -19.66
N HIS A 3 -32.86 7.92 -18.80
CA HIS A 3 -32.75 7.43 -17.41
C HIS A 3 -32.45 5.92 -17.33
N LYS A 4 -32.88 5.13 -18.33
CA LYS A 4 -32.59 3.68 -18.41
C LYS A 4 -31.15 3.39 -18.86
N LEU A 5 -30.53 4.31 -19.60
CA LEU A 5 -29.11 4.22 -19.98
C LEU A 5 -28.21 4.54 -18.79
N LEU A 6 -28.56 5.56 -18.01
CA LEU A 6 -27.76 6.00 -16.86
C LEU A 6 -27.73 4.95 -15.73
N ALA A 7 -28.86 4.27 -15.48
CA ALA A 7 -28.96 3.22 -14.48
C ALA A 7 -28.11 1.97 -14.81
N ARG A 8 -27.80 1.73 -16.09
CA ARG A 8 -26.98 0.58 -16.53
C ARG A 8 -25.48 0.86 -16.52
N ALA A 9 -25.08 2.12 -16.61
CA ALA A 9 -23.67 2.52 -16.56
C ALA A 9 -23.11 2.59 -15.13
N PHE A 10 -23.98 2.77 -14.13
CA PHE A 10 -23.61 2.90 -12.73
C PHE A 10 -22.82 1.70 -12.15
N PRO A 11 -23.22 0.42 -12.34
CA PRO A 11 -22.47 -0.71 -11.79
C PRO A 11 -21.09 -0.88 -12.44
N LEU A 12 -20.94 -0.52 -13.72
CA LEU A 12 -19.66 -0.58 -14.42
C LEU A 12 -18.71 0.52 -13.93
N ALA A 13 -19.22 1.72 -13.70
CA ALA A 13 -18.44 2.81 -13.11
C ALA A 13 -18.01 2.49 -11.66
N LEU A 14 -18.86 1.82 -10.88
CA LEU A 14 -18.54 1.38 -9.53
C LEU A 14 -17.48 0.27 -9.51
N LEU A 15 -17.54 -0.68 -10.44
CA LEU A 15 -16.51 -1.73 -10.62
C LEU A 15 -15.16 -1.16 -11.08
N LEU A 16 -15.16 -0.14 -11.92
CA LEU A 16 -13.93 0.55 -12.33
C LEU A 16 -13.35 1.42 -11.21
N ALA A 17 -14.20 2.01 -10.36
CA ALA A 17 -13.77 2.75 -9.17
C ALA A 17 -13.26 1.84 -8.05
N LEU A 18 -13.74 0.60 -7.98
CA LEU A 18 -13.28 -0.46 -7.07
C LEU A 18 -12.15 -1.31 -7.69
N GLY A 19 -11.54 -0.85 -8.80
CA GLY A 19 -10.39 -1.51 -9.40
C GLY A 19 -9.33 -1.80 -8.34
N PRO A 20 -8.69 -2.98 -8.39
CA PRO A 20 -7.79 -3.38 -7.33
C PRO A 20 -6.67 -2.35 -7.22
N LEU A 21 -6.54 -1.72 -6.04
CA LEU A 21 -5.32 -1.06 -5.56
C LEU A 21 -4.21 -2.11 -5.34
N ALA A 22 -4.08 -3.08 -6.24
CA ALA A 22 -2.97 -3.99 -6.28
C ALA A 22 -1.78 -3.17 -6.82
N SER A 23 -1.04 -2.53 -5.91
CA SER A 23 0.31 -2.11 -6.22
C SER A 23 1.07 -3.32 -6.73
N ALA A 24 1.87 -3.15 -7.78
CA ALA A 24 2.81 -4.18 -8.21
C ALA A 24 3.62 -4.62 -6.98
N ALA A 25 3.71 -5.93 -6.77
CA ALA A 25 4.52 -6.47 -5.69
C ALA A 25 5.99 -6.14 -5.97
N PRO A 26 6.74 -5.63 -4.99
CA PRO A 26 8.18 -5.39 -5.16
C PRO A 26 8.91 -6.72 -5.41
N ASP A 27 9.92 -6.69 -6.26
CA ASP A 27 10.74 -7.86 -6.61
C ASP A 27 12.06 -7.90 -5.83
N VAL A 28 12.71 -9.06 -5.81
CA VAL A 28 14.01 -9.23 -5.16
C VAL A 28 15.07 -8.38 -5.88
N GLY A 29 15.70 -7.46 -5.14
CA GLY A 29 16.72 -6.55 -5.66
C GLY A 29 16.21 -5.13 -5.90
N ASP A 30 14.90 -4.91 -5.85
CA ASP A 30 14.34 -3.56 -5.89
C ASP A 30 14.80 -2.74 -4.65
N PRO A 31 14.99 -1.42 -4.82
CA PRO A 31 15.22 -0.55 -3.68
C PRO A 31 14.05 -0.66 -2.69
N LEU A 32 14.37 -0.72 -1.40
CA LEU A 32 13.34 -0.66 -0.36
C LEU A 32 12.55 0.65 -0.51
N PRO A 33 11.20 0.60 -0.46
CA PRO A 33 10.40 1.81 -0.40
C PRO A 33 10.83 2.58 0.84
N ARG A 34 11.02 3.90 0.73
CA ARG A 34 11.30 4.73 1.91
C ARG A 34 10.02 4.86 2.72
N PRO A 35 9.92 4.16 3.86
CA PRO A 35 8.73 4.24 4.66
C PRO A 35 8.74 5.58 5.41
N GLY A 36 7.65 6.33 5.31
CA GLY A 36 7.40 7.47 6.19
C GLY A 36 7.00 6.95 7.57
N PHE A 37 7.91 6.29 8.28
CA PHE A 37 7.66 5.88 9.65
C PHE A 37 7.74 7.12 10.55
N ASP A 38 6.62 7.48 11.18
CA ASP A 38 6.58 8.62 12.10
C ASP A 38 7.38 8.31 13.38
N GLU A 39 7.37 7.06 13.85
CA GLU A 39 8.10 6.60 15.03
C GLU A 39 8.54 5.14 14.90
N LEU A 40 9.74 4.83 15.42
CA LEU A 40 10.24 3.47 15.57
C LEU A 40 10.08 3.05 17.04
N LYS A 41 9.09 2.21 17.32
CA LYS A 41 8.81 1.74 18.69
C LYS A 41 9.70 0.54 19.04
N GLN A 42 9.98 0.37 20.33
CA GLN A 42 10.70 -0.79 20.89
C GLN A 42 12.13 -0.97 20.36
N THR A 43 12.76 0.11 19.89
CA THR A 43 14.16 0.13 19.44
C THR A 43 14.85 1.40 19.89
N ALA A 44 16.19 1.39 19.91
CA ALA A 44 17.01 2.58 20.13
C ALA A 44 17.29 3.36 18.83
N ALA A 45 16.91 2.81 17.67
CA ALA A 45 17.06 3.44 16.37
C ALA A 45 16.19 4.71 16.25
N LYS A 46 16.74 5.75 15.62
CA LYS A 46 16.09 7.03 15.38
C LYS A 46 15.57 7.16 13.95
N SER A 47 16.15 6.41 13.01
CA SER A 47 15.68 6.36 11.64
C SER A 47 15.87 4.97 11.03
N PHE A 48 15.31 4.75 9.83
CA PHE A 48 15.45 3.48 9.12
C PHE A 48 16.91 3.22 8.71
N GLU A 49 17.67 4.28 8.41
CA GLU A 49 19.07 4.22 8.01
C GLU A 49 19.98 3.67 9.12
N ASP A 50 19.60 3.77 10.39
CA ASP A 50 20.35 3.17 11.51
C ASP A 50 20.43 1.64 11.42
N PHE A 51 19.57 1.02 10.61
CA PHE A 51 19.58 -0.41 10.34
C PHE A 51 20.41 -0.82 9.11
N THR A 52 21.08 0.11 8.45
CA THR A 52 21.92 -0.19 7.28
C THR A 52 22.93 -1.30 7.58
N GLY A 53 23.04 -2.28 6.68
CA GLY A 53 23.92 -3.44 6.84
C GLY A 53 23.35 -4.56 7.72
N ARG A 54 22.10 -4.44 8.18
CA ARG A 54 21.37 -5.49 8.90
C ARG A 54 20.29 -6.10 8.00
N VAL A 55 19.94 -7.36 8.28
CA VAL A 55 18.75 -7.97 7.70
C VAL A 55 17.54 -7.54 8.53
N LEU A 56 16.50 -7.06 7.85
CA LEU A 56 15.25 -6.62 8.46
C LEU A 56 14.10 -7.48 7.95
N LEU A 57 13.22 -7.88 8.86
CA LEU A 57 11.93 -8.44 8.55
C LEU A 57 10.88 -7.35 8.78
N ILE A 58 10.15 -6.98 7.73
CA ILE A 58 9.12 -5.94 7.79
C ILE A 58 7.77 -6.63 7.63
N GLU A 59 6.89 -6.46 8.62
CA GLU A 59 5.54 -6.99 8.62
C GLU A 59 4.53 -5.84 8.58
N PHE A 60 3.60 -5.90 7.63
CA PHE A 60 2.47 -4.98 7.56
C PHE A 60 1.29 -5.61 8.27
N PHE A 61 0.82 -4.98 9.34
CA PHE A 61 -0.29 -5.47 10.15
C PHE A 61 -1.27 -4.34 10.43
N GLU A 62 -2.56 -4.67 10.52
CA GLU A 62 -3.52 -3.77 11.13
C GLU A 62 -4.52 -4.50 12.03
N TYR A 63 -5.00 -3.79 13.06
CA TYR A 63 -5.80 -4.34 14.15
C TYR A 63 -7.33 -4.20 13.95
N TRP A 64 -7.79 -3.87 12.74
CA TRP A 64 -9.22 -3.71 12.43
C TRP A 64 -10.01 -5.03 12.40
#